data_AF-A0A5E7Z8Y4-F1
#
_entry.id   AF-A0A5E7Z8Y4-F1
#
_cell.length_a   1.000
_cell.length_b   1.000
_cell.length_c   1.000
_cell.angle_alpha   90.00
_cell.angle_beta   90.00
_cell.angle_gamma   90.00
#
_symmetry.space_group_name_H-M   'P 1'
#
loop_
_entity.id
_entity.type
_entity.pdbx_description
1 polymer ?
#
loop_
_entity_poly.entity_id
_entity_poly.type
_entity_poly.pdbx_seq_one_letter_code
_entity_poly.pdbx_strand_id
1 'polypeptide(L)'
;MSEASGRPLSDDIDDFAEPNDLLIVIGWDVDEEPAVLLPAEAVSRFVTDLSSLYPDGFVLLDQPTTEALVIDFDEDSPSAVYLDRVPLPSEE
;
A
#
# COMPACT_ATOMS: atom_id res chain seq x y z
N MET A 1 -13.35 -2.01 -10.17
CA MET A 1 -12.63 -2.60 -11.32
C MET A 1 -11.20 -2.16 -11.12
N SER A 2 -10.31 -3.06 -10.75
CA SER A 2 -8.90 -2.72 -10.53
C SER A 2 -8.25 -2.45 -11.88
N GLU A 3 -7.76 -1.23 -12.08
CA GLU A 3 -7.00 -0.88 -13.28
C GLU A 3 -5.52 -1.15 -13.00
N ALA A 4 -4.85 -1.87 -13.92
CA ALA A 4 -3.40 -1.93 -13.90
C ALA A 4 -2.88 -0.51 -14.17
N SER A 5 -2.29 0.12 -13.16
CA SER A 5 -1.79 1.48 -13.27
C SER A 5 -0.66 1.52 -14.32
N GLY A 6 -0.82 2.35 -15.36
CA GLY A 6 0.20 2.53 -16.40
C GLY A 6 1.40 3.37 -15.93
N ARG A 7 1.38 3.84 -14.68
CA ARG A 7 2.46 4.60 -14.03
C ARG A 7 3.25 3.71 -13.06
N PRO A 8 4.51 4.05 -12.72
CA PRO A 8 5.29 3.33 -11.73
C PRO A 8 4.57 3.25 -10.38
N LEU A 9 4.61 2.09 -9.71
CA LEU A 9 4.06 1.89 -8.37
C LEU A 9 4.57 2.94 -7.36
N SER A 10 5.81 3.40 -7.50
CA SER A 10 6.36 4.46 -6.65
C SER A 10 5.56 5.75 -6.74
N ASP A 11 5.06 6.12 -7.93
CA ASP A 11 4.29 7.35 -8.14
C ASP A 11 2.88 7.23 -7.52
N ASP A 12 2.27 6.05 -7.58
CA ASP A 12 1.00 5.75 -6.90
C ASP A 12 1.12 5.85 -5.37
N ILE A 13 2.22 5.32 -4.84
CA ILE A 13 2.54 5.35 -3.41
C ILE A 13 2.88 6.77 -2.97
N ASP A 14 3.67 7.52 -3.73
CA ASP A 14 4.01 8.91 -3.44
C ASP A 14 2.75 9.79 -3.45
N ASP A 15 1.84 9.61 -4.41
CA ASP A 15 0.57 10.35 -4.46
C ASP A 15 -0.33 10.07 -3.24
N PHE A 16 -0.37 8.82 -2.76
CA PHE A 16 -1.09 8.47 -1.54
C PHE A 16 -0.38 8.97 -0.26
N ALA A 17 0.96 9.03 -0.28
CA ALA A 17 1.77 9.45 0.85
C ALA A 17 1.83 10.97 1.02
N GLU A 18 1.76 11.77 -0.05
CA GLU A 18 1.90 13.23 -0.03
C GLU A 18 1.05 13.96 1.03
N PRO A 19 -0.26 13.65 1.21
CA PRO A 19 -1.08 14.35 2.20
C PRO A 19 -0.88 13.87 3.65
N ASN A 20 -0.04 12.85 3.88
CA ASN A 20 0.06 12.14 5.16
C ASN A 20 1.43 12.33 5.80
N ASP A 21 1.49 12.37 7.14
CA ASP A 21 2.76 12.35 7.88
C ASP A 21 3.24 10.91 8.16
N LEU A 22 2.29 10.03 8.42
CA LEU A 22 2.51 8.64 8.83
C LEU A 22 1.56 7.72 8.06
N LEU A 23 2.09 6.56 7.67
CA LEU A 23 1.33 5.49 7.03
C LEU A 23 1.53 4.18 7.79
N ILE A 24 0.47 3.40 7.89
CA ILE A 24 0.53 2.01 8.37
C ILE A 24 0.58 1.11 7.14
N VAL A 25 1.51 0.16 7.12
CA VAL A 25 1.57 -0.92 6.13
C VAL A 25 1.09 -2.20 6.78
N ILE A 26 0.15 -2.89 6.13
CA ILE A 26 -0.45 -4.14 6.60
C ILE A 26 -0.35 -5.17 5.47
N GLY A 27 0.22 -6.35 5.76
CA GLY A 27 0.24 -7.48 4.84
C GLY A 27 -1.13 -8.17 4.70
N TRP A 28 -1.27 -9.05 3.71
CA TRP A 28 -2.48 -9.83 3.52
C TRP A 28 -2.64 -10.94 4.56
N ASP A 29 -1.53 -11.52 5.00
CA ASP A 29 -1.49 -12.50 6.07
C ASP A 29 -1.09 -11.83 7.39
N VAL A 30 -2.08 -11.28 8.08
CA VAL A 30 -1.87 -10.54 9.34
C VAL A 30 -1.34 -11.40 10.50
N ASP A 31 -1.40 -12.73 10.39
CA ASP A 31 -0.88 -13.64 11.41
C ASP A 31 0.61 -13.94 11.19
N GLU A 32 1.08 -13.90 9.94
CA GLU A 32 2.47 -14.17 9.55
C GLU A 32 3.28 -12.90 9.26
N GLU A 33 2.65 -11.85 8.77
CA GLU A 33 3.28 -10.61 8.31
C GLU A 33 3.11 -9.47 9.32
N PRO A 34 4.20 -8.77 9.71
CA PRO A 34 4.10 -7.70 10.69
C PRO A 34 3.44 -6.45 10.11
N ALA A 35 2.57 -5.78 10.87
CA ALA A 35 2.18 -4.41 10.54
C ALA A 35 3.31 -3.44 10.90
N VAL A 36 3.66 -2.53 9.98
CA VAL A 36 4.71 -1.52 10.21
C VAL A 36 4.16 -0.11 10.10
N LEU A 37 4.65 0.78 10.98
CA LEU A 37 4.34 2.20 10.94
C LEU A 37 5.55 2.95 10.39
N LEU A 38 5.36 3.70 9.30
CA LEU A 38 6.42 4.41 8.59
C LEU A 38 6.07 5.88 8.38
N PRO A 39 7.07 6.80 8.42
CA PRO A 39 6.90 8.14 7.88
C PRO A 39 6.52 8.07 6.40
N ALA A 40 5.51 8.85 5.99
CA ALA A 40 4.99 8.79 4.63
C ALA A 40 6.09 9.10 3.58
N GLU A 41 6.96 10.07 3.87
CA GLU A 41 8.11 10.45 3.02
C GLU A 41 9.13 9.32 2.77
N ALA A 42 9.08 8.26 3.58
CA ALA A 42 10.01 7.16 3.52
C ALA A 42 9.45 5.96 2.74
N VAL A 43 8.13 5.82 2.61
CA VAL A 43 7.49 4.61 2.07
C VAL A 43 7.93 4.32 0.64
N SER A 44 8.00 5.32 -0.23
CA SER A 44 8.44 5.12 -1.63
C SER A 44 9.89 4.65 -1.76
N ARG A 45 10.74 4.98 -0.77
CA ARG A 45 12.14 4.50 -0.74
C ARG A 45 12.26 3.04 -0.32
N PHE A 46 11.26 2.52 0.40
CA PHE A 46 11.23 1.16 0.90
C PHE A 46 10.39 0.20 0.05
N VAL A 47 9.84 0.63 -1.09
CA VAL A 47 8.93 -0.21 -1.91
C VAL A 47 9.52 -1.58 -2.24
N THR A 48 10.80 -1.65 -2.60
CA THR A 48 11.49 -2.92 -2.89
C THR A 48 11.64 -3.81 -1.65
N ASP A 49 11.89 -3.21 -0.48
CA ASP A 49 11.97 -3.92 0.79
C ASP A 49 10.57 -4.39 1.23
N LEU A 50 9.55 -3.55 1.03
CA LEU A 50 8.15 -3.86 1.30
C LEU A 50 7.66 -5.00 0.42
N SER A 51 7.97 -5.01 -0.88
CA SER A 51 7.60 -6.13 -1.76
C SER A 51 8.34 -7.44 -1.44
N SER A 52 9.43 -7.36 -0.67
CA SER A 52 10.12 -8.56 -0.16
C SER A 52 9.52 -9.05 1.17
N LEU A 53 8.97 -8.13 1.97
CA LEU A 53 8.28 -8.43 3.23
C LEU A 53 6.85 -8.89 3.01
N TYR A 54 6.18 -8.36 1.99
CA TYR A 54 4.81 -8.64 1.61
C TYR A 54 4.75 -9.07 0.14
N PRO A 55 5.07 -10.35 -0.16
CA PRO A 55 5.21 -10.83 -1.52
C PRO A 55 3.90 -10.84 -2.30
N ASP A 56 2.75 -10.94 -1.61
CA ASP A 56 1.41 -10.96 -2.21
C ASP A 56 0.80 -9.55 -2.32
N GLY A 57 1.53 -8.53 -1.86
CA GLY A 57 1.06 -7.15 -1.77
C GLY A 57 0.69 -6.74 -0.34
N PHE A 58 0.25 -5.51 -0.20
CA PHE A 58 0.02 -4.89 1.10
C PHE A 58 -0.98 -3.74 1.00
N VAL A 59 -1.50 -3.33 2.16
CA VAL A 59 -2.39 -2.19 2.31
C VAL A 59 -1.65 -1.06 3.01
N LEU A 60 -1.70 0.14 2.42
CA LEU A 60 -1.30 1.37 3.09
C LEU A 60 -2.54 2.06 3.68
N LEU A 61 -2.48 2.43 4.96
CA LEU A 61 -3.52 3.20 5.64
C LEU A 61 -2.99 4.57 6.05
N ASP A 62 -3.81 5.60 5.85
CA ASP A 62 -3.59 6.94 6.38
C ASP A 62 -3.85 7.03 7.89
N GLN A 63 -3.46 8.16 8.49
CA GLN A 63 -3.67 8.48 9.90
C GLN A 63 -4.20 9.91 10.06
N PRO A 64 -5.41 10.11 10.65
CA PRO A 64 -6.35 9.08 11.09
C PRO A 64 -6.90 8.26 9.93
N THR A 65 -7.27 7.00 10.19
CA THR A 65 -7.66 6.04 9.15
C THR A 65 -8.99 6.42 8.47
N THR A 66 -8.90 7.00 7.28
CA THR A 66 -10.02 7.41 6.42
C THR A 66 -9.93 6.85 5.01
N GLU A 67 -8.75 6.44 4.55
CA GLU A 67 -8.53 5.87 3.22
C GLU A 67 -7.44 4.78 3.26
N ALA A 68 -7.58 3.79 2.38
CA ALA A 68 -6.59 2.76 2.16
C ALA A 68 -6.15 2.75 0.69
N LEU A 69 -4.85 2.57 0.45
CA LEU A 69 -4.33 2.13 -0.85
C LEU A 69 -4.03 0.64 -0.78
N VAL A 70 -4.78 -0.15 -1.54
CA VAL A 70 -4.60 -1.59 -1.66
C VAL A 70 -3.65 -1.86 -2.82
N ILE A 71 -2.58 -2.60 -2.56
CA ILE A 71 -1.58 -3.02 -3.53
C ILE A 71 -1.58 -4.54 -3.54
N ASP A 72 -1.84 -5.13 -4.70
CA ASP A 72 -1.89 -6.57 -4.90
C ASP A 72 -0.92 -6.95 -6.03
N PHE A 73 -0.03 -7.89 -5.72
CA PHE A 73 0.98 -8.39 -6.65
C PHE A 73 0.49 -9.71 -7.24
N ASP A 74 0.27 -9.72 -8.55
CA ASP A 74 -0.25 -10.90 -9.23
C ASP A 74 0.81 -12.02 -9.23
N GLU A 75 0.50 -13.13 -8.55
CA GLU A 75 1.36 -14.32 -8.48
C GLU A 75 1.65 -14.94 -9.86
N ASP A 76 0.68 -14.86 -10.77
CA ASP A 76 0.77 -15.41 -12.14
C ASP A 76 1.49 -14.43 -13.11
N SER A 77 1.57 -13.16 -12.75
CA SER A 77 2.18 -12.08 -13.55
C SER A 77 2.90 -11.07 -12.65
N PRO A 78 4.16 -11.31 -12.24
CA PRO A 78 4.87 -10.46 -11.27
C PRO A 78 5.18 -9.03 -11.75
N SER A 79 4.89 -8.71 -13.00
CA SER A 79 4.93 -7.35 -13.54
C SER A 79 3.58 -6.61 -13.47
N ALA A 80 2.50 -7.31 -13.16
CA ALA A 80 1.17 -6.76 -12.97
C ALA A 80 1.00 -6.39 -11.49
N VAL A 81 0.71 -5.12 -11.25
CA VAL A 81 0.38 -4.60 -9.93
C VAL A 81 -1.03 -4.05 -10.02
N TYR A 82 -1.91 -4.56 -9.16
CA TYR A 82 -3.26 -4.05 -9.01
C TYR A 82 -3.31 -3.03 -7.89
N LEU A 83 -3.96 -1.90 -8.16
CA LEU A 83 -4.06 -0.79 -7.25
C LEU A 83 -5.51 -0.37 -7.10
N ASP A 84 -5.96 -0.20 -5.86
CA ASP A 84 -7.30 0.31 -5.55
C ASP A 84 -7.26 1.27 -4.37
N ARG A 85 -8.03 2.35 -4.45
CA ARG A 85 -8.22 3.29 -3.34
C ARG A 85 -9.57 3.05 -2.70
N VAL A 86 -9.54 2.70 -1.43
CA VAL A 86 -10.73 2.30 -0.68
C VAL A 86 -10.98 3.33 0.43
N PRO A 87 -12.05 4.13 0.35
CA PRO A 87 -12.45 4.98 1.47
C PRO A 87 -12.91 4.08 2.63
N LEU A 88 -12.40 4.35 3.82
CA LEU A 88 -12.76 3.61 5.02
C LEU A 88 -13.89 4.33 5.77
N PRO A 89 -14.87 3.57 6.29
CA PRO A 89 -15.97 4.16 7.04
C PRO A 89 -15.41 4.85 8.28
N SER A 90 -15.68 6.14 8.43
CA SER A 90 -15.45 6.83 9.69
C SER A 90 -16.42 6.25 10.72
N GLU A 91 -15.91 5.73 11.84
CA GLU A 91 -16.77 5.39 12.97
C GLU A 91 -17.48 6.67 13.44
N GLU A 92 -18.82 6.71 13.33
CA GLU A 92 -19.67 7.79 13.84
C GLU A 92 -19.75 7.80 15.38
#